data_AF-A0A6S7JRT5-F1
#
_entry.id   AF-A0A6S7JRT5-F1
#
_cell.length_a   1.000
_cell.length_b   1.000
_cell.length_c   1.000
_cell.angle_alpha   90.00
_cell.angle_beta   90.00
_cell.angle_gamma   90.00
#
_symmetry.space_group_name_H-M   'P 1'
#
loop_
_entity.id
_entity.type
_entity.pdbx_description
1 polymer ?
#
loop_
_entity_poly.entity_id
_entity_poly.type
_entity_poly.pdbx_seq_one_letter_code
_entity_poly.pdbx_strand_id
1 'polypeptide(L)'
;MAGILEEVSATHKKIIDLLAKGKNKEALEFYTDDCVIMTPGREALQGKDAFLKFIEASAELQSKVDKTENVEEAVFGEGDLVTSRSKGTVYGKDGAVIFKRKALTVWKKVNGKYL
;
A
#
# COMPACT_ATOMS: atom_id res chain seq x y z
N MET A 1 6.91 -23.29 -3.03
CA MET A 1 6.03 -22.35 -2.30
C MET A 1 6.81 -21.07 -2.12
N ALA A 2 6.25 -19.93 -2.48
CA ALA A 2 6.88 -18.64 -2.21
C ALA A 2 6.88 -18.40 -0.69
N GLY A 3 7.94 -17.79 -0.17
CA GLY A 3 7.98 -17.41 1.26
C GLY A 3 6.94 -16.33 1.56
N ILE A 4 6.50 -16.20 2.82
CA ILE A 4 5.52 -15.16 3.23
C ILE A 4 5.98 -13.75 2.80
N LEU A 5 7.29 -13.46 2.91
CA LEU A 5 7.89 -12.22 2.43
C LEU A 5 7.63 -11.98 0.94
N GLU A 6 7.78 -13.00 0.10
CA GLU A 6 7.55 -12.92 -1.34
C GLU A 6 6.07 -12.70 -1.66
N GLU A 7 5.17 -13.40 -0.94
CA GLU A 7 3.71 -13.25 -1.10
C GLU A 7 3.26 -11.83 -0.74
N VAL A 8 3.66 -11.32 0.43
CA VAL A 8 3.35 -9.96 0.88
C VAL A 8 3.96 -8.92 -0.05
N SER A 9 5.21 -9.11 -0.50
CA SER A 9 5.87 -8.21 -1.45
C SER A 9 5.14 -8.15 -2.79
N ALA A 10 4.69 -9.31 -3.30
CA ALA A 10 3.95 -9.39 -4.56
C ALA A 10 2.60 -8.67 -4.44
N THR A 11 1.87 -8.88 -3.34
CA THR A 11 0.62 -8.18 -3.05
C THR A 11 0.83 -6.67 -2.98
N HIS A 12 1.78 -6.19 -2.17
CA HIS A 12 2.00 -4.74 -2.01
C HIS A 12 2.45 -4.10 -3.33
N LYS A 13 3.30 -4.78 -4.12
CA LYS A 13 3.66 -4.30 -5.47
C LYS A 13 2.42 -4.17 -6.36
N LYS A 14 1.52 -5.15 -6.33
CA LYS A 14 0.28 -5.10 -7.11
C LYS A 14 -0.61 -3.92 -6.72
N ILE A 15 -0.73 -3.64 -5.41
CA ILE A 15 -1.46 -2.46 -4.90
C ILE A 15 -0.87 -1.16 -5.47
N ILE A 16 0.45 -1.00 -5.36
CA ILE A 16 1.15 0.21 -5.83
C ILE A 16 0.96 0.37 -7.35
N ASP A 17 1.09 -0.71 -8.12
CA ASP A 17 0.91 -0.68 -9.57
C ASP A 17 -0.52 -0.28 -9.98
N LEU A 18 -1.54 -0.69 -9.20
CA LEU A 18 -2.93 -0.31 -9.44
C LEU A 18 -3.17 1.16 -9.10
N LEU A 19 -2.68 1.63 -7.94
CA LEU A 19 -2.78 3.03 -7.52
C LEU A 19 -2.07 3.97 -8.51
N ALA A 20 -0.87 3.60 -8.99
CA ALA A 20 -0.13 4.37 -9.98
C ALA A 20 -0.86 4.50 -11.33
N LYS A 21 -1.75 3.54 -11.65
CA LYS A 21 -2.57 3.54 -12.87
C LYS A 21 -3.95 4.16 -12.65
N GLY A 22 -4.21 4.76 -11.49
CA GLY A 22 -5.53 5.31 -11.13
C GLY A 22 -6.62 4.27 -10.97
N LYS A 23 -6.27 2.97 -10.89
CA LYS A 23 -7.21 1.85 -10.70
C LYS A 23 -7.54 1.69 -9.21
N ASN A 24 -7.97 2.77 -8.58
CA ASN A 24 -8.11 2.86 -7.12
C ASN A 24 -9.07 1.80 -6.57
N LYS A 25 -10.23 1.60 -7.20
CA LYS A 25 -11.19 0.58 -6.78
C LYS A 25 -10.61 -0.85 -6.86
N GLU A 26 -9.85 -1.15 -7.91
CA GLU A 26 -9.16 -2.45 -8.04
C GLU A 26 -8.08 -2.61 -6.97
N ALA A 27 -7.38 -1.53 -6.58
CA ALA A 27 -6.40 -1.57 -5.50
C ALA A 27 -7.06 -1.83 -4.14
N LEU A 28 -8.28 -1.32 -3.93
CA LEU A 28 -9.03 -1.49 -2.69
C LEU A 28 -9.51 -2.93 -2.45
N GLU A 29 -9.56 -3.78 -3.48
CA GLU A 29 -9.81 -5.22 -3.33
C GLU A 29 -8.72 -5.94 -2.52
N PHE A 30 -7.56 -5.31 -2.36
CA PHE A 30 -6.45 -5.81 -1.55
C PHE A 30 -6.47 -5.31 -0.10
N TYR A 31 -7.56 -4.70 0.34
CA TYR A 31 -7.74 -4.27 1.72
C TYR A 31 -8.95 -5.00 2.31
N THR A 32 -8.99 -5.16 3.63
CA THR A 32 -10.22 -5.58 4.31
C THR A 32 -11.24 -4.44 4.32
N ASP A 33 -12.53 -4.77 4.44
CA ASP A 33 -13.60 -3.75 4.43
C ASP A 33 -13.48 -2.79 5.63
N ASP A 34 -12.92 -3.28 6.74
CA ASP A 34 -12.64 -2.58 8.00
C ASP A 34 -11.20 -2.06 8.11
N CYS A 35 -10.48 -1.92 6.98
CA CYS A 35 -9.07 -1.52 7.01
C CYS A 35 -8.85 -0.18 7.74
N VAL A 36 -7.71 -0.05 8.42
CA VAL A 36 -7.33 1.18 9.11
C VAL A 36 -6.06 1.73 8.49
N ILE A 37 -6.12 2.97 7.99
CA ILE A 37 -4.99 3.62 7.31
C ILE A 37 -4.57 4.86 8.08
N MET A 38 -3.31 4.89 8.52
CA MET A 38 -2.72 6.01 9.23
C MET A 38 -1.74 6.75 8.31
N THR A 39 -2.19 7.85 7.72
CA THR A 39 -1.34 8.69 6.87
C THR A 39 -0.65 9.78 7.71
N PRO A 40 0.56 10.24 7.33
CA PRO A 40 1.26 11.26 8.08
C PRO A 40 0.44 12.55 8.25
N GLY A 41 0.39 13.07 9.48
CA GLY A 41 -0.27 14.34 9.79
C GLY A 41 -1.80 14.33 9.73
N ARG A 42 -2.43 13.15 9.71
CA ARG A 42 -3.89 13.00 9.71
C ARG A 42 -4.34 11.99 10.75
N GLU A 43 -5.62 12.06 11.10
CA GLU A 43 -6.29 11.01 11.85
C GLU A 43 -6.38 9.71 11.03
N ALA A 44 -6.63 8.60 11.73
CA ALA A 44 -6.80 7.31 11.10
C ALA A 44 -8.06 7.28 10.22
N LEU A 45 -7.92 6.80 8.99
CA LEU A 45 -9.03 6.51 8.09
C LEU A 45 -9.57 5.11 8.41
N GLN A 46 -10.89 4.97 8.49
CA GLN A 46 -11.55 3.69 8.79
C GLN A 46 -12.36 3.23 7.58
N GLY A 47 -12.04 2.03 7.11
CA GLY A 47 -12.69 1.35 6.00
C GLY A 47 -12.30 1.84 4.61
N LYS A 48 -12.64 1.00 3.62
CA LYS A 48 -12.35 1.22 2.19
C LYS A 48 -12.88 2.55 1.68
N ASP A 49 -14.09 2.94 2.07
CA ASP A 49 -14.71 4.18 1.57
C ASP A 49 -13.96 5.44 2.00
N ALA A 50 -13.50 5.49 3.26
CA ALA A 50 -12.70 6.61 3.75
C ALA A 50 -11.34 6.65 3.02
N PHE A 51 -10.74 5.49 2.79
CA PHE A 51 -9.48 5.41 2.07
C PHE A 51 -9.62 5.80 0.59
N LEU A 52 -10.68 5.37 -0.10
CA LEU A 52 -10.95 5.76 -1.49
C LEU A 52 -11.05 7.27 -1.63
N LYS A 53 -11.87 7.91 -0.78
CA LYS A 53 -12.03 9.38 -0.76
C LYS A 53 -10.70 10.09 -0.56
N PHE A 54 -9.84 9.57 0.31
CA PHE A 54 -8.51 10.13 0.54
C PHE A 54 -7.61 10.02 -0.70
N ILE A 55 -7.59 8.86 -1.35
CA ILE A 55 -6.80 8.62 -2.56
C ILE A 55 -7.29 9.55 -3.70
N GLU A 56 -8.61 9.64 -3.90
CA GLU A 56 -9.22 10.49 -4.93
C GLU A 56 -8.97 11.99 -4.67
N ALA A 57 -9.06 12.43 -3.41
CA ALA A 57 -8.69 13.79 -3.01
C ALA A 57 -7.20 14.10 -3.24
N SER A 58 -6.36 13.07 -3.41
CA SER A 58 -4.93 13.19 -3.68
C SER A 58 -4.59 13.10 -5.17
N ALA A 59 -5.58 13.15 -6.07
CA ALA A 59 -5.39 13.00 -7.52
C ALA A 59 -4.39 14.02 -8.11
N GLU A 60 -4.39 15.26 -7.63
CA GLU A 60 -3.42 16.27 -8.09
C GLU A 60 -1.98 15.85 -7.74
N LEU A 61 -1.75 15.34 -6.53
CA LEU A 61 -0.44 14.82 -6.12
C LEU A 61 -0.05 13.60 -6.96
N GLN A 62 -0.99 12.69 -7.20
CA GLN A 62 -0.76 11.53 -8.07
C GLN A 62 -0.39 11.92 -9.49
N SER A 63 -0.97 13.00 -10.03
CA SER A 63 -0.66 13.48 -11.38
C SER A 63 0.81 13.92 -11.57
N LYS A 64 1.51 14.20 -10.46
CA LYS A 64 2.92 14.59 -10.42
C LYS A 64 3.86 13.38 -10.30
N VAL A 65 3.35 12.21 -9.90
CA VAL A 65 4.12 10.98 -9.74
C VAL A 65 4.41 10.34 -11.09
N ASP A 66 5.63 9.83 -11.26
CA ASP A 66 6.05 8.98 -12.38
C ASP A 66 6.10 7.52 -11.95
N LYS A 67 6.91 7.23 -10.93
CA LYS A 67 7.06 5.89 -10.37
C LYS A 67 7.13 5.90 -8.85
N THR A 68 6.72 4.78 -8.26
CA THR A 68 6.91 4.49 -6.84
C THR A 68 7.72 3.22 -6.71
N GLU A 69 8.84 3.30 -6.00
CA GLU A 69 9.60 2.13 -5.58
C GLU A 69 9.18 1.77 -4.16
N ASN A 70 8.95 0.48 -3.90
CA ASN A 70 8.69 -0.04 -2.56
C ASN A 70 9.41 -1.37 -2.36
N VAL A 71 9.95 -1.53 -1.17
CA VAL A 71 10.67 -2.74 -0.75
C VAL A 71 10.11 -3.16 0.60
N GLU A 72 9.62 -4.39 0.70
CA GLU A 72 9.40 -5.04 1.99
C GLU A 72 10.74 -5.44 2.58
N GLU A 73 11.08 -4.88 3.73
CA GLU A 73 12.35 -5.14 4.39
C GLU A 73 12.30 -6.39 5.28
N ALA A 74 11.14 -6.65 5.87
CA ALA A 74 10.91 -7.80 6.74
C ALA A 74 9.42 -8.09 6.87
N VAL A 75 9.09 -9.37 7.04
CA VAL A 75 7.77 -9.82 7.50
C VAL A 75 7.96 -10.63 8.78
N PHE A 76 7.11 -10.35 9.76
CA PHE A 76 7.09 -10.94 11.09
C PHE A 76 5.73 -11.60 11.33
N GLY A 77 5.71 -12.65 12.16
CA GLY A 77 4.51 -13.41 12.48
C GLY A 77 4.33 -14.65 11.60
N GLU A 78 3.19 -15.31 11.78
CA GLU A 78 2.88 -16.59 11.14
C GLU A 78 1.36 -16.79 10.97
N GLY A 79 0.97 -17.80 10.19
CA GLY A 79 -0.43 -18.16 9.99
C GLY A 79 -1.20 -17.11 9.19
N ASP A 80 -2.31 -16.64 9.76
CA ASP A 80 -3.26 -15.74 9.07
C ASP A 80 -3.05 -14.25 9.40
N LEU A 81 -2.07 -13.93 10.25
CA LEU A 81 -1.78 -12.55 10.65
C LEU A 81 -0.28 -12.32 10.66
N VAL A 82 0.18 -11.42 9.80
CA VAL A 82 1.60 -11.05 9.71
C VAL A 82 1.75 -9.54 9.69
N THR A 83 2.91 -9.06 10.11
CA THR A 83 3.25 -7.64 10.06
C THR A 83 4.45 -7.46 9.16
N SER A 84 4.42 -6.49 8.26
CA SER A 84 5.57 -6.14 7.42
C SER A 84 6.08 -4.75 7.71
N ARG A 85 7.39 -4.57 7.52
CA ARG A 85 8.03 -3.25 7.49
C ARG A 85 8.49 -2.99 6.07
N SER A 86 8.11 -1.85 5.51
CA SER A 86 8.50 -1.46 4.16
C SER A 86 9.11 -0.06 4.12
N LYS A 87 9.88 0.20 3.06
CA LYS A 87 10.31 1.54 2.67
C LYS A 87 9.97 1.79 1.22
N GLY A 88 9.72 3.05 0.89
CA GLY A 88 9.49 3.44 -0.49
C GLY A 88 9.98 4.83 -0.83
N THR A 89 10.19 5.05 -2.11
CA THR A 89 10.56 6.34 -2.69
C THR A 89 9.58 6.64 -3.81
N VAL A 90 9.02 7.84 -3.82
CA VAL A 90 8.14 8.32 -4.88
C VAL A 90 8.91 9.34 -5.71
N TYR A 91 8.94 9.11 -7.02
CA TYR A 91 9.64 9.94 -7.99
C TYR A 91 8.64 10.71 -8.83
N GLY A 92 8.98 11.96 -9.14
CA GLY A 92 8.24 12.81 -10.06
C GLY A 92 8.60 12.55 -11.51
N LYS A 93 7.82 13.14 -12.43
CA LYS A 93 8.03 13.05 -13.89
C LYS A 93 9.34 13.67 -14.39
N ASP A 94 9.96 14.53 -13.58
CA ASP A 94 11.29 15.10 -13.80
C ASP A 94 12.42 14.19 -13.28
N GLY A 95 12.09 13.03 -12.71
CA GLY A 95 13.03 12.11 -12.06
C GLY A 95 13.42 12.53 -10.64
N ALA A 96 12.93 13.65 -10.12
CA ALA A 96 13.22 14.10 -8.76
C ALA A 96 12.50 13.24 -7.72
N VAL A 97 13.09 13.12 -6.53
CA VAL A 97 12.42 12.47 -5.39
C VAL A 97 11.39 13.44 -4.83
N ILE A 98 10.10 13.06 -4.87
CA ILE A 98 9.02 13.83 -4.23
C ILE A 98 9.04 13.59 -2.73
N PHE A 99 9.08 12.32 -2.31
CA PHE A 99 9.23 11.95 -0.90
C PHE A 99 9.74 10.52 -0.71
N LYS A 100 10.21 10.25 0.50
CA LYS A 100 10.54 8.91 1.00
C LYS A 100 9.57 8.54 2.11
N ARG A 101 9.16 7.28 2.16
CA ARG A 101 8.25 6.76 3.19
C ARG A 101 8.82 5.52 3.86
N LYS A 102 8.37 5.30 5.10
CA LYS A 102 8.44 4.03 5.81
C LYS A 102 7.00 3.63 6.15
N ALA A 103 6.71 2.34 6.12
CA ALA A 103 5.40 1.82 6.50
C ALA A 103 5.56 0.60 7.42
N LEU A 104 4.58 0.46 8.30
CA LEU A 104 4.30 -0.78 8.99
C LEU A 104 2.89 -1.20 8.54
N THR A 105 2.75 -2.41 8.04
CA THR A 105 1.47 -2.93 7.55
C THR A 105 1.14 -4.22 8.27
N VAL A 106 -0.07 -4.31 8.82
CA VAL A 106 -0.62 -5.56 9.33
C VAL A 106 -1.43 -6.18 8.22
N TRP A 107 -1.10 -7.43 7.88
CA TRP A 107 -1.73 -8.19 6.80
C TRP A 107 -2.55 -9.32 7.40
N LYS A 108 -3.77 -9.48 6.92
CA LYS A 108 -4.65 -10.59 7.29
C LYS A 108 -4.83 -11.51 6.10
N LYS A 109 -4.70 -12.82 6.32
CA LYS A 109 -5.01 -13.80 5.29
C LYS A 109 -6.53 -13.98 5.19
N VAL A 110 -7.08 -13.68 4.03
CA VAL A 110 -8.50 -13.82 3.71
C VAL A 110 -8.61 -14.63 2.43
N ASN A 111 -9.35 -15.74 2.48
CA ASN A 111 -9.50 -16.67 1.35
C ASN A 111 -8.15 -17.08 0.72
N GLY A 112 -7.16 -17.31 1.58
CA GLY A 112 -5.82 -17.75 1.19
C GLY A 112 -4.88 -16.66 0.66
N LYS A 113 -5.27 -15.38 0.70
CA LYS A 113 -4.43 -14.24 0.27
C LYS A 113 -4.27 -13.23 1.39
N TYR A 114 -3.07 -12.67 1.53
CA TYR A 114 -2.87 -11.51 2.40
C TYR A 114 -3.51 -10.27 1.79
N LEU A 115 -4.35 -9.62 2.60
CA LEU A 115 -4.94 -8.30 2.41
C LEU A 115 -4.40 -7.35 3.49
#